data_AF-A0A3B9YZR3-F1
#
_entry.id   AF-A0A3B9YZR3-F1
#
_cell.length_a   1.000
_cell.length_b   1.000
_cell.length_c   1.000
_cell.angle_alpha   90.00
_cell.angle_beta   90.00
_cell.angle_gamma   90.00
#
_symmetry.space_group_name_H-M   'P 1'
#
loop_
_entity.id
_entity.type
_entity.pdbx_description
1 polymer ?
#
loop_
_entity_poly.entity_id
_entity_poly.type
_entity_poly.pdbx_seq_one_letter_code
_entity_poly.pdbx_strand_id
1 'polypeptide(L)'
;MSIIEIIAPCVLEVSSIFAKWVMAADGYSGYRAGRLVGAVERRIDTLWRLGSAKSRWSGRWRIRHGLSLVASASLIALTSVWVLPGASGATSPESASNHSGTSMFGRDADAIGDAPVSDPAIVTRNVLARVTPPRRDEVALSRRYRGACTDPLPTPVALSRTAEAGEHRRFWVLDEGKRTFFQADTTLAGQSDHLLLYVQDGVPVAPGAIDETIRQFEEKSLPLLERVFGALPPGTRISVFNGRVPGVGGYFSSSDLVPVQSNPYSNERVMVYMNTDTTKPGQRRYDGVLAHEVQHLIHWARHPQQDSWINEGASELAMALLGFGQTSPARAYLLRPGLQLNAWASKPSEAIPHYGASLLFYQYLSRRIGGYDRIADLIA
;
A
#
# COMPACT_ATOMS: atom_id res chain seq x y z
N MET A 1 -31.76 19.19 -4.46
CA MET A 1 -30.31 19.28 -4.72
C MET A 1 -30.03 18.65 -6.06
N SER A 2 -29.51 19.40 -7.03
CA SER A 2 -29.22 18.87 -8.36
C SER A 2 -27.89 18.10 -8.36
N ILE A 3 -27.75 17.09 -9.22
CA ILE A 3 -26.49 16.35 -9.43
C ILE A 3 -25.28 17.29 -9.64
N ILE A 4 -25.52 18.48 -10.18
CA ILE A 4 -24.48 19.49 -10.43
C ILE A 4 -23.98 20.11 -9.11
N GLU A 5 -24.85 20.29 -8.11
CA GLU A 5 -24.46 20.84 -6.79
C GLU A 5 -23.63 19.83 -5.97
N ILE A 6 -23.81 18.53 -6.23
CA ILE A 6 -23.06 17.45 -5.56
C ILE A 6 -21.69 17.25 -6.21
N ILE A 7 -21.60 17.37 -7.53
CA ILE A 7 -20.39 17.07 -8.30
C ILE A 7 -19.45 18.29 -8.41
N ALA A 8 -19.99 19.52 -8.36
CA ALA A 8 -19.20 20.74 -8.54
C ALA A 8 -18.01 20.87 -7.57
N PRO A 9 -18.13 20.56 -6.27
CA PRO A 9 -16.98 20.64 -5.35
C PRO A 9 -15.87 19.65 -5.72
N CYS A 10 -16.23 18.41 -6.07
CA CYS A 10 -15.28 17.37 -6.46
C CYS A 10 -14.57 17.69 -7.79
N VAL A 11 -15.30 18.25 -8.76
CA VAL A 11 -14.72 18.63 -10.06
C VAL A 11 -13.81 19.84 -9.93
N LEU A 12 -14.15 20.82 -9.08
CA LEU A 12 -13.29 21.97 -8.80
C LEU A 12 -12.01 21.57 -8.09
N GLU A 13 -12.08 20.60 -7.17
CA GLU A 13 -10.90 20.09 -6.47
C GLU A 13 -9.98 19.29 -7.41
N VAL A 14 -10.53 18.40 -8.25
CA VAL A 14 -9.77 17.67 -9.27
C VAL A 14 -9.17 18.62 -10.31
N SER A 15 -9.91 19.64 -10.74
CA SER A 15 -9.41 20.65 -11.69
C SER A 15 -8.32 21.53 -11.06
N SER A 16 -8.43 21.85 -9.77
CA SER A 16 -7.39 22.57 -9.03
C SER A 16 -6.12 21.73 -8.87
N ILE A 17 -6.26 20.45 -8.58
CA ILE A 17 -5.13 19.51 -8.48
C ILE A 17 -4.49 19.33 -9.85
N PHE A 18 -5.27 19.13 -10.90
CA PHE A 18 -4.77 18.98 -12.26
C PHE A 18 -4.09 20.27 -12.76
N ALA A 19 -4.66 21.45 -12.48
CA ALA A 19 -4.04 22.73 -12.80
C ALA A 19 -2.72 22.92 -12.04
N LYS A 20 -2.66 22.58 -10.74
CA LYS A 20 -1.41 22.60 -9.96
C LYS A 20 -0.38 21.62 -10.51
N TRP A 21 -0.82 20.47 -11.02
CA TRP A 21 0.04 19.44 -11.61
C TRP A 21 0.59 19.87 -12.97
N VAL A 22 -0.25 20.44 -13.85
CA VAL A 22 0.17 21.00 -15.15
C VAL A 22 1.11 22.21 -14.96
N MET A 23 0.83 23.08 -13.99
CA MET A 23 1.70 24.22 -13.65
C MET A 23 3.04 23.78 -13.02
N ALA A 24 3.11 22.58 -12.45
CA ALA A 24 4.33 22.02 -11.88
C ALA A 24 5.14 21.17 -12.89
N ALA A 25 4.48 20.62 -13.92
CA ALA A 25 5.09 19.72 -14.89
C ALA A 25 5.75 20.45 -16.07
N ASP A 26 5.25 21.63 -16.46
CA ASP A 26 5.69 22.32 -17.66
C ASP A 26 6.04 23.78 -17.34
N GLY A 27 7.33 24.14 -17.46
CA GLY A 27 7.86 25.50 -17.26
C GLY A 27 7.40 26.50 -18.32
N TYR A 28 6.10 26.61 -18.60
CA TYR A 28 5.51 27.48 -19.60
C TYR A 28 5.07 28.83 -19.02
N SER A 29 5.32 29.91 -19.78
CA SER A 29 4.97 31.28 -19.40
C SER A 29 3.46 31.45 -19.14
N GLY A 30 3.12 32.13 -18.03
CA GLY A 30 1.76 32.27 -17.49
C GLY A 30 0.69 32.86 -18.42
N TYR A 31 1.07 33.34 -19.60
CA TYR A 31 0.15 33.97 -20.56
C TYR A 31 -0.72 32.97 -21.35
N ARG A 32 -0.26 31.72 -21.57
CA ARG A 32 -1.05 30.70 -22.27
C ARG A 32 -1.90 29.83 -21.35
N ALA A 33 -1.43 29.55 -20.12
CA ALA A 33 -2.20 28.87 -19.08
C ALA A 33 -3.46 29.66 -18.67
N GLY A 34 -3.33 30.99 -18.51
CA GLY A 34 -4.48 31.86 -18.21
C GLY A 34 -5.55 31.89 -19.30
N ARG A 35 -5.18 31.69 -20.58
CA ARG A 35 -6.16 31.56 -21.68
C ARG A 35 -6.88 30.22 -21.68
N LEU A 36 -6.19 29.14 -21.30
CA LEU A 36 -6.80 27.80 -21.21
C LEU A 36 -7.76 27.70 -20.03
N VAL A 37 -7.36 28.17 -18.84
CA VAL A 37 -8.21 28.26 -17.66
C VAL A 37 -9.40 29.18 -17.93
N GLY A 38 -9.16 30.38 -18.48
CA GLY A 38 -10.25 31.29 -18.85
C GLY A 38 -11.17 30.76 -19.94
N ALA A 39 -10.70 29.90 -20.85
CA ALA A 39 -11.54 29.24 -21.86
C ALA A 39 -12.41 28.13 -21.25
N VAL A 40 -11.88 27.39 -20.26
CA VAL A 40 -12.63 26.38 -19.49
C VAL A 40 -13.68 27.05 -18.62
N GLU A 41 -13.32 28.10 -17.88
CA GLU A 41 -14.23 28.87 -17.01
C GLU A 41 -15.36 29.52 -17.83
N ARG A 42 -15.06 30.19 -18.95
CA ARG A 42 -16.10 30.76 -19.83
C ARG A 42 -17.04 29.71 -20.40
N ARG A 43 -16.55 28.48 -20.64
CA ARG A 43 -17.37 27.39 -21.20
C ARG A 43 -18.23 26.74 -20.14
N ILE A 44 -17.75 26.65 -18.89
CA ILE A 44 -18.55 26.28 -17.71
C ILE A 44 -19.65 27.32 -17.47
N ASP A 45 -19.34 28.61 -17.52
CA ASP A 45 -20.32 29.70 -17.37
C ASP A 45 -21.38 29.72 -18.48
N THR A 46 -20.98 29.42 -19.72
CA THR A 46 -21.91 29.31 -20.86
C THR A 46 -22.85 28.11 -20.69
N LEU A 47 -22.33 26.99 -20.20
CA LEU A 47 -23.12 25.79 -19.90
C LEU A 47 -24.06 26.00 -18.70
N TRP A 48 -23.64 26.78 -17.70
CA TRP A 48 -24.46 27.21 -16.57
C TRP A 48 -25.64 28.08 -17.02
N ARG A 49 -25.40 29.06 -17.90
CA ARG A 49 -26.46 29.94 -18.48
C ARG A 49 -27.41 29.22 -19.44
N LEU A 50 -26.90 28.27 -20.22
CA LEU A 50 -27.73 27.43 -21.11
C LEU A 50 -28.59 26.42 -20.33
N GLY A 51 -28.09 25.92 -19.19
CA GLY A 51 -28.81 25.01 -18.29
C GLY A 51 -29.89 25.70 -17.45
N SER A 52 -29.69 26.96 -17.07
CA SER A 52 -30.67 27.73 -16.28
C SER A 52 -31.83 28.30 -17.12
N ALA A 53 -31.66 28.44 -18.44
CA ALA A 53 -32.67 29.01 -19.34
C ALA A 53 -33.73 28.03 -19.87
N LYS A 54 -33.62 26.71 -19.63
CA LYS A 54 -34.59 25.71 -20.14
C LYS A 54 -34.99 24.69 -19.07
N SER A 55 -35.84 25.12 -18.14
CA SER A 55 -36.35 24.31 -17.03
C SER A 55 -37.50 23.34 -17.38
N ARG A 56 -37.68 22.94 -18.64
CA ARG A 56 -38.95 22.33 -19.06
C ARG A 56 -38.86 21.15 -20.03
N TRP A 57 -38.01 20.14 -19.79
CA TRP A 57 -38.08 18.83 -20.48
C TRP A 57 -37.65 17.65 -19.58
N SER A 58 -38.16 16.45 -19.89
CA SER A 58 -38.21 15.26 -19.02
C SER A 58 -36.89 14.47 -18.86
N GLY A 59 -36.84 13.62 -17.83
CA GLY A 59 -35.65 12.99 -17.24
C GLY A 59 -34.74 12.14 -18.14
N ARG A 60 -35.18 11.71 -19.35
CA ARG A 60 -34.31 10.98 -20.29
C ARG A 60 -33.32 11.89 -21.03
N TRP A 61 -33.58 13.20 -21.12
CA TRP A 61 -32.67 14.15 -21.78
C TRP A 61 -31.45 14.52 -20.88
N ARG A 62 -31.63 14.50 -19.55
CA ARG A 62 -30.60 14.80 -18.55
C ARG A 62 -29.43 13.80 -18.53
N ILE A 63 -29.72 12.51 -18.74
CA ILE A 63 -28.71 11.45 -18.70
C ILE A 63 -27.84 11.47 -19.97
N ARG A 64 -28.44 11.74 -21.12
CA ARG A 64 -27.76 11.69 -22.42
C ARG A 64 -26.76 12.84 -22.62
N HIS A 65 -26.98 14.00 -22.01
CA HIS A 65 -26.03 15.13 -22.06
C HIS A 65 -25.02 15.19 -20.91
N GLY A 66 -25.31 14.60 -19.74
CA GLY A 66 -24.31 14.42 -18.68
C GLY A 66 -23.15 13.50 -19.11
N LEU A 67 -23.47 12.42 -19.83
CA LEU A 67 -22.48 11.54 -20.47
C LEU A 67 -21.71 12.24 -21.60
N SER A 68 -22.34 13.16 -22.33
CA SER A 68 -21.67 13.93 -23.39
C SER A 68 -20.65 14.94 -22.85
N LEU A 69 -20.83 15.45 -21.63
CA LEU A 69 -19.89 16.35 -20.95
C LEU A 69 -18.64 15.62 -20.44
N VAL A 70 -18.81 14.42 -19.86
CA VAL A 70 -17.69 13.56 -19.44
C VAL A 70 -16.93 13.02 -20.66
N ALA A 71 -17.64 12.68 -21.74
CA ALA A 71 -17.03 12.29 -23.01
C ALA A 71 -16.24 13.44 -23.67
N SER A 72 -16.72 14.69 -23.56
CA SER A 72 -16.01 15.87 -24.12
C SER A 72 -14.73 16.20 -23.33
N ALA A 73 -14.76 16.05 -21.99
CA ALA A 73 -13.57 16.21 -21.15
C ALA A 73 -12.53 15.11 -21.42
N SER A 74 -12.99 13.89 -21.74
CA SER A 74 -12.11 12.76 -22.09
C SER A 74 -11.54 12.87 -23.51
N LEU A 75 -12.29 13.43 -24.46
CA LEU A 75 -11.83 13.61 -25.84
C LEU A 75 -10.70 14.64 -25.96
N ILE A 76 -10.71 15.70 -25.13
CA ILE A 76 -9.63 16.71 -25.08
C ILE A 76 -8.31 16.10 -24.56
N ALA A 77 -8.40 15.10 -23.68
CA ALA A 77 -7.23 14.36 -23.17
C ALA A 77 -6.68 13.32 -24.16
N LEU A 78 -7.50 12.84 -25.11
CA LEU A 78 -7.11 11.82 -26.10
C LEU A 78 -6.62 12.41 -27.43
N THR A 79 -7.11 13.57 -27.86
CA THR A 79 -6.68 14.19 -29.13
C THR A 79 -5.32 14.90 -29.05
N SER A 80 -4.73 15.05 -27.87
CA SER A 80 -3.40 15.64 -27.69
C SER A 80 -2.25 14.62 -27.83
N VAL A 81 -2.55 13.33 -28.06
CA VAL A 81 -1.55 12.24 -28.11
C VAL A 81 -1.29 11.70 -29.53
N TRP A 82 -2.10 12.05 -30.54
CA TRP A 82 -1.88 11.57 -31.92
C TRP A 82 -1.98 12.69 -32.95
N VAL A 83 -0.83 13.20 -33.39
CA VAL A 83 -0.62 13.80 -34.72
C VAL A 83 0.66 13.19 -35.30
N LEU A 84 0.51 12.38 -36.35
CA LEU A 84 1.56 11.76 -37.16
C LEU A 84 2.37 12.81 -37.95
N PRO A 85 3.59 12.46 -38.41
CA PRO A 85 3.76 12.09 -39.83
C PRO A 85 4.64 10.85 -40.07
N GLY A 86 4.43 10.18 -41.21
CA GLY A 86 5.11 8.95 -41.63
C GLY A 86 6.08 9.08 -42.82
N ALA A 87 6.65 7.90 -43.17
CA ALA A 87 7.46 7.50 -44.35
C ALA A 87 8.82 8.20 -44.55
N SER A 88 9.99 7.53 -44.51
CA SER A 88 10.56 6.56 -45.48
C SER A 88 11.84 5.95 -44.84
N GLY A 89 12.18 4.65 -44.93
CA GLY A 89 12.89 4.04 -46.07
C GLY A 89 14.38 3.73 -45.76
N ALA A 90 14.68 2.45 -45.53
CA ALA A 90 15.96 1.69 -45.50
C ALA A 90 17.34 2.37 -45.73
N THR A 91 18.34 2.05 -44.90
CA THR A 91 19.49 1.10 -45.14
C THR A 91 20.54 1.19 -44.00
N SER A 92 21.28 0.10 -43.76
CA SER A 92 22.49 0.04 -42.89
C SER A 92 23.77 0.19 -43.76
N PRO A 93 24.99 -0.02 -43.22
CA PRO A 93 25.78 0.77 -42.27
C PRO A 93 27.18 1.16 -42.84
N GLU A 94 27.89 2.17 -42.31
CA GLU A 94 29.37 2.19 -42.40
C GLU A 94 30.07 3.23 -41.49
N SER A 95 31.33 2.92 -41.24
CA SER A 95 32.38 3.51 -40.39
C SER A 95 32.76 4.98 -40.63
N ALA A 96 33.31 5.66 -39.59
CA ALA A 96 34.73 6.09 -39.52
C ALA A 96 35.00 7.34 -38.62
N SER A 97 35.96 7.18 -37.70
CA SER A 97 37.04 8.09 -37.25
C SER A 97 36.87 9.61 -37.01
N ASN A 98 37.29 10.01 -35.79
CA ASN A 98 38.15 11.15 -35.39
C ASN A 98 38.31 12.39 -36.30
N HIS A 99 38.06 13.59 -35.77
CA HIS A 99 39.13 14.52 -35.31
C HIS A 99 38.59 15.84 -34.70
N SER A 100 39.39 16.35 -33.76
CA SER A 100 39.35 17.63 -33.05
C SER A 100 39.61 18.87 -33.93
N GLY A 101 39.01 20.02 -33.58
CA GLY A 101 39.42 21.34 -34.09
C GLY A 101 38.55 22.50 -33.61
N THR A 102 39.14 23.40 -32.81
CA THR A 102 38.55 24.62 -32.23
C THR A 102 38.51 25.78 -33.23
N SER A 103 37.44 26.58 -33.26
CA SER A 103 37.47 27.99 -33.68
C SER A 103 36.24 28.77 -33.17
N MET A 104 36.47 30.03 -32.80
CA MET A 104 35.59 30.95 -32.09
C MET A 104 35.24 32.14 -33.00
N PHE A 105 34.01 32.66 -32.86
CA PHE A 105 33.42 33.91 -33.38
C PHE A 105 32.68 33.90 -34.74
N GLY A 106 31.34 33.91 -34.64
CA GLY A 106 30.38 34.42 -35.62
C GLY A 106 29.02 34.56 -34.95
N ARG A 107 28.52 35.79 -34.81
CA ARG A 107 27.29 36.15 -34.07
C ARG A 107 26.01 35.75 -34.81
N ASP A 108 25.02 35.38 -34.00
CA ASP A 108 23.59 35.65 -34.12
C ASP A 108 22.90 35.35 -35.46
N ALA A 109 22.38 34.13 -35.59
CA ALA A 109 21.06 33.84 -36.14
C ALA A 109 20.75 32.34 -35.93
N ASP A 110 20.14 32.04 -34.78
CA ASP A 110 19.17 30.93 -34.56
C ASP A 110 19.10 30.63 -33.05
N ALA A 111 18.66 31.64 -32.31
CA ALA A 111 18.20 31.49 -30.94
C ALA A 111 16.75 30.97 -30.95
N ILE A 112 16.58 29.71 -31.32
CA ILE A 112 15.55 28.84 -30.75
C ILE A 112 16.30 27.58 -30.32
N GLY A 113 17.03 27.70 -29.21
CA GLY A 113 17.58 26.53 -28.57
C GLY A 113 16.43 25.62 -28.17
N ASP A 114 16.35 24.46 -28.80
CA ASP A 114 15.67 23.29 -28.26
C ASP A 114 16.13 23.13 -26.82
N ALA A 115 15.32 23.59 -25.87
CA ALA A 115 15.51 23.22 -24.49
C ALA A 115 15.49 21.68 -24.47
N PRO A 116 16.50 21.01 -23.90
CA PRO A 116 16.50 19.56 -23.87
C PRO A 116 15.22 19.16 -23.16
N VAL A 117 14.37 18.37 -23.84
CA VAL A 117 13.31 17.61 -23.19
C VAL A 117 14.03 16.85 -22.10
N SER A 118 13.93 17.36 -20.87
CA SER A 118 14.67 16.79 -19.75
C SER A 118 14.29 15.34 -19.69
N ASP A 119 15.29 14.45 -19.74
CA ASP A 119 15.11 13.00 -19.69
C ASP A 119 13.96 12.69 -18.71
N PRO A 120 12.90 11.98 -19.14
CA PRO A 120 11.78 11.62 -18.28
C PRO A 120 12.24 11.08 -16.91
N ALA A 121 13.36 10.35 -16.85
CA ALA A 121 13.95 9.88 -15.60
C ALA A 121 14.43 11.03 -14.68
N ILE A 122 15.04 12.09 -15.23
CA ILE A 122 15.45 13.30 -14.48
C ILE A 122 14.22 14.07 -14.00
N VAL A 123 13.19 14.20 -14.83
CA VAL A 123 11.93 14.86 -14.44
C VAL A 123 11.26 14.08 -13.31
N THR A 124 11.07 12.77 -13.48
CA THR A 124 10.49 11.90 -12.45
C THR A 124 11.30 11.96 -11.16
N ARG A 125 12.64 11.89 -11.22
CA ARG A 125 13.51 12.04 -10.04
C ARG A 125 13.30 13.40 -9.36
N ASN A 126 13.28 14.49 -10.12
CA ASN A 126 13.11 15.84 -9.57
C ASN A 126 11.74 16.04 -8.92
N VAL A 127 10.69 15.40 -9.46
CA VAL A 127 9.35 15.36 -8.86
C VAL A 127 9.37 14.52 -7.58
N LEU A 128 9.91 13.30 -7.60
CA LEU A 128 10.01 12.43 -6.42
C LEU A 128 10.87 13.03 -5.31
N ALA A 129 11.89 13.82 -5.65
CA ALA A 129 12.71 14.54 -4.67
C ALA A 129 11.96 15.68 -3.96
N ARG A 130 10.81 16.12 -4.49
CA ARG A 130 10.02 17.24 -3.96
C ARG A 130 8.63 16.83 -3.46
N VAL A 131 8.19 15.62 -3.82
CA VAL A 131 6.88 15.10 -3.45
C VAL A 131 7.06 14.01 -2.41
N THR A 132 6.49 14.23 -1.22
CA THR A 132 6.26 13.14 -0.26
C THR A 132 4.94 12.46 -0.63
N PRO A 133 4.94 11.19 -1.08
CA PRO A 133 3.70 10.48 -1.34
C PRO A 133 2.84 10.45 -0.08
N PRO A 134 1.52 10.67 -0.18
CA PRO A 134 0.65 10.62 0.98
C PRO A 134 0.72 9.23 1.63
N ARG A 135 0.56 9.18 2.95
CA ARG A 135 0.38 7.89 3.65
C ARG A 135 -0.84 7.18 3.09
N ARG A 136 -0.74 5.85 2.98
CA ARG A 136 -1.89 5.01 2.64
C ARG A 136 -2.93 5.17 3.75
N ASP A 137 -4.03 5.84 3.44
CA ASP A 137 -5.18 6.02 4.33
C ASP A 137 -6.41 5.39 3.66
N GLU A 138 -6.75 4.19 4.11
CA GLU A 138 -7.85 3.41 3.57
C GLU A 138 -9.22 4.03 3.90
N VAL A 139 -9.35 4.72 5.04
CA VAL A 139 -10.59 5.42 5.40
C VAL A 139 -10.81 6.61 4.47
N ALA A 140 -9.78 7.44 4.27
CA ALA A 140 -9.85 8.56 3.33
C ALA A 140 -10.09 8.09 1.89
N LEU A 141 -9.43 7.01 1.47
CA LEU A 141 -9.60 6.43 0.14
C LEU A 141 -11.03 5.91 -0.07
N SER A 142 -11.56 5.14 0.89
CA SER A 142 -12.93 4.62 0.84
C SER A 142 -13.96 5.75 0.76
N ARG A 143 -13.80 6.80 1.57
CA ARG A 143 -14.70 7.98 1.54
C ARG A 143 -14.69 8.67 0.19
N ARG A 144 -13.50 8.90 -0.39
CA ARG A 144 -13.36 9.47 -1.74
C ARG A 144 -14.03 8.61 -2.80
N TYR A 145 -13.80 7.31 -2.74
CA TYR A 145 -14.38 6.36 -3.69
C TYR A 145 -15.91 6.32 -3.64
N ARG A 146 -16.50 6.49 -2.46
CA ARG A 146 -17.96 6.50 -2.25
C ARG A 146 -18.62 7.86 -2.41
N GLY A 147 -17.86 8.93 -2.70
CA GLY A 147 -18.39 10.30 -2.73
C GLY A 147 -18.81 10.84 -1.36
N ALA A 148 -18.28 10.27 -0.28
CA ALA A 148 -18.62 10.55 1.12
C ALA A 148 -17.58 11.49 1.81
N CYS A 149 -16.91 12.35 1.05
CA CYS A 149 -15.86 13.24 1.56
C CYS A 149 -16.36 14.29 2.57
N THR A 150 -17.65 14.60 2.54
CA THR A 150 -18.31 15.55 3.45
C THR A 150 -18.90 14.89 4.69
N ASP A 151 -19.01 13.56 4.71
CA ASP A 151 -19.56 12.83 5.86
C ASP A 151 -18.61 12.94 7.05
N PRO A 152 -19.09 12.88 8.30
CA PRO A 152 -18.21 12.83 9.46
C PRO A 152 -17.16 11.71 9.34
N LEU A 153 -15.94 11.97 9.82
CA LEU A 153 -14.91 10.94 9.87
C LEU A 153 -15.37 9.79 10.79
N PRO A 154 -15.25 8.53 10.35
CA PRO A 154 -15.46 7.39 11.23
C PRO A 154 -14.54 7.45 12.45
N THR A 155 -15.03 7.00 13.60
CA THR A 155 -14.21 6.84 14.81
C THR A 155 -13.07 5.85 14.53
N PRO A 156 -11.81 6.19 14.87
CA PRO A 156 -10.70 5.26 14.74
C PRO A 156 -10.93 3.97 15.53
N VAL A 157 -10.44 2.85 14.99
CA VAL A 157 -10.47 1.56 15.65
C VAL A 157 -9.53 1.56 16.87
N ALA A 158 -10.02 1.16 18.03
CA ALA A 158 -9.21 1.04 19.23
C ALA A 158 -8.23 -0.14 19.11
N LEU A 159 -6.96 0.09 19.48
CA LEU A 159 -5.91 -0.93 19.50
C LEU A 159 -5.97 -1.83 20.74
N SER A 160 -6.72 -1.41 21.76
CA SER A 160 -6.94 -2.16 23.00
C SER A 160 -8.40 -2.59 23.09
N ARG A 161 -8.63 -3.84 23.48
CA ARG A 161 -9.95 -4.35 23.83
C ARG A 161 -9.88 -5.26 25.04
N THR A 162 -10.82 -5.10 25.96
CA THR A 162 -11.06 -6.08 27.03
C THR A 162 -11.92 -7.22 26.48
N ALA A 163 -11.76 -8.40 27.08
CA ALA A 163 -12.56 -9.57 26.77
C ALA A 163 -12.71 -10.41 28.05
N GLU A 164 -13.87 -11.04 28.20
CA GLU A 164 -14.14 -11.92 29.34
C GLU A 164 -13.74 -13.36 29.01
N ALA A 165 -13.32 -14.12 30.02
CA ALA A 165 -12.97 -15.53 29.83
C ALA A 165 -14.15 -16.29 29.23
N GLY A 166 -13.91 -17.09 28.19
CA GLY A 166 -14.96 -17.82 27.48
C GLY A 166 -15.85 -16.95 26.57
N GLU A 167 -15.51 -15.69 26.32
CA GLU A 167 -16.23 -14.84 25.36
C GLU A 167 -16.36 -15.56 24.00
N HIS A 168 -17.59 -15.73 23.54
CA HIS A 168 -17.88 -16.19 22.19
C HIS A 168 -17.88 -15.02 21.23
N ARG A 169 -17.17 -15.16 20.11
CA ARG A 169 -17.08 -14.13 19.09
C ARG A 169 -16.96 -14.72 17.70
N ARG A 170 -17.63 -14.08 16.75
CA ARG A 170 -17.50 -14.36 15.32
C ARG A 170 -16.51 -13.39 14.69
N PHE A 171 -15.62 -13.92 13.86
CA PHE A 171 -14.68 -13.12 13.07
C PHE A 171 -14.86 -13.33 11.57
N TRP A 172 -14.63 -12.27 10.79
CA TRP A 172 -14.34 -12.39 9.36
C TRP A 172 -12.90 -12.88 9.17
N VAL A 173 -12.71 -13.87 8.28
CA VAL A 173 -11.42 -14.48 7.98
C VAL A 173 -11.26 -14.54 6.45
N LEU A 174 -10.05 -14.26 5.97
CA LEU A 174 -9.69 -14.33 4.56
C LEU A 174 -9.29 -15.76 4.18
N ASP A 175 -9.91 -16.31 3.13
CA ASP A 175 -9.38 -17.43 2.37
C ASP A 175 -8.45 -16.85 1.29
N GLU A 176 -7.14 -16.92 1.51
CA GLU A 176 -6.14 -16.32 0.61
C GLU A 176 -6.11 -17.02 -0.76
N GLY A 177 -6.39 -18.32 -0.77
CA GLY A 177 -6.42 -19.12 -2.00
C GLY A 177 -7.55 -18.69 -2.94
N LYS A 178 -8.71 -18.37 -2.40
CA LYS A 178 -9.89 -17.93 -3.16
C LYS A 178 -10.05 -16.41 -3.22
N ARG A 179 -9.35 -15.67 -2.37
CA ARG A 179 -9.51 -14.22 -2.14
C ARG A 179 -10.95 -13.85 -1.77
N THR A 180 -11.53 -14.63 -0.86
CA THR A 180 -12.90 -14.44 -0.36
C THR A 180 -12.92 -14.48 1.16
N PHE A 181 -13.85 -13.75 1.77
CA PHE A 181 -14.03 -13.75 3.22
C PHE A 181 -15.12 -14.74 3.63
N PHE A 182 -14.94 -15.37 4.79
CA PHE A 182 -15.96 -16.18 5.47
C PHE A 182 -15.98 -15.84 6.96
N GLN A 183 -17.03 -16.25 7.65
CA GLN A 183 -17.14 -16.06 9.09
C GLN A 183 -16.83 -17.35 9.84
N ALA A 184 -16.15 -17.20 10.98
CA ALA A 184 -15.86 -18.31 11.89
C ALA A 184 -16.27 -17.93 13.32
N ASP A 185 -17.04 -18.81 13.97
CA ASP A 185 -17.38 -18.71 15.39
C ASP A 185 -16.20 -19.23 16.22
N THR A 186 -15.89 -18.50 17.30
CA THR A 186 -14.75 -18.74 18.16
C THR A 186 -15.09 -18.52 19.62
N THR A 187 -14.28 -19.10 20.49
CA THR A 187 -14.32 -18.92 21.94
C THR A 187 -12.97 -18.42 22.45
N LEU A 188 -12.95 -17.43 23.34
CA LEU A 188 -11.72 -16.98 24.00
C LEU A 188 -11.18 -18.08 24.92
N ALA A 189 -10.05 -18.67 24.53
CA ALA A 189 -9.43 -19.79 25.23
C ALA A 189 -8.40 -19.35 26.28
N GLY A 190 -7.82 -18.16 26.13
CA GLY A 190 -6.88 -17.60 27.10
C GLY A 190 -6.49 -16.17 26.75
N GLN A 191 -5.92 -15.47 27.73
CA GLN A 191 -5.49 -14.09 27.57
C GLN A 191 -4.34 -13.73 28.49
N SER A 192 -3.62 -12.69 28.13
CA SER A 192 -2.57 -12.02 28.90
C SER A 192 -2.66 -10.51 28.70
N ASP A 193 -1.63 -9.76 29.13
CA ASP A 193 -1.57 -8.32 28.95
C ASP A 193 -1.67 -7.93 27.47
N HIS A 194 -0.98 -8.62 26.57
CA HIS A 194 -0.94 -8.29 25.16
C HIS A 194 -1.76 -9.22 24.25
N LEU A 195 -2.13 -10.42 24.69
CA LEU A 195 -2.84 -11.39 23.85
C LEU A 195 -4.28 -11.67 24.29
N LEU A 196 -5.13 -11.89 23.29
CA LEU A 196 -6.45 -12.50 23.38
C LEU A 196 -6.51 -13.69 22.41
N LEU A 197 -6.35 -14.92 22.89
CA LEU A 197 -6.35 -16.11 22.03
C LEU A 197 -7.76 -16.66 21.87
N TYR A 198 -8.33 -16.42 20.71
CA TYR A 198 -9.61 -16.99 20.29
C TYR A 198 -9.36 -18.27 19.50
N VAL A 199 -10.09 -19.32 19.82
CA VAL A 199 -10.02 -20.61 19.12
C VAL A 199 -11.34 -20.85 18.42
N GLN A 200 -11.28 -21.17 17.12
CA GLN A 200 -12.44 -21.54 16.34
C GLN A 200 -13.13 -22.77 16.94
N ASP A 201 -14.45 -22.69 17.05
CA ASP A 201 -15.24 -23.76 17.64
C ASP A 201 -15.02 -25.08 16.87
N GLY A 202 -14.79 -26.17 17.60
CA GLY A 202 -14.47 -27.48 17.05
C GLY A 202 -12.98 -27.72 16.74
N VAL A 203 -12.11 -26.71 16.87
CA VAL A 203 -10.65 -26.91 16.74
C VAL A 203 -10.09 -27.48 18.05
N PRO A 204 -9.44 -28.66 18.01
CA PRO A 204 -8.87 -29.26 19.22
C PRO A 204 -7.60 -28.53 19.65
N VAL A 205 -7.51 -28.25 20.96
CA VAL A 205 -6.36 -27.62 21.61
C VAL A 205 -5.81 -28.57 22.67
N ALA A 206 -4.50 -28.78 22.67
CA ALA A 206 -3.87 -29.64 23.66
C ALA A 206 -3.90 -28.97 25.06
N PRO A 207 -4.03 -29.74 26.15
CA PRO A 207 -3.97 -29.20 27.51
C PRO A 207 -2.70 -28.37 27.73
N GLY A 208 -2.83 -27.17 28.31
CA GLY A 208 -1.72 -26.25 28.60
C GLY A 208 -1.12 -25.54 27.38
N ALA A 209 -1.57 -25.84 26.15
CA ALA A 209 -0.99 -25.26 24.94
C ALA A 209 -1.20 -23.75 24.82
N ILE A 210 -2.34 -23.24 25.27
CA ILE A 210 -2.65 -21.80 25.28
C ILE A 210 -1.73 -21.08 26.26
N ASP A 211 -1.60 -21.60 27.48
CA ASP A 211 -0.75 -21.01 28.51
C ASP A 211 0.72 -21.02 28.10
N GLU A 212 1.19 -22.10 27.48
CA GLU A 212 2.57 -22.18 26.97
C GLU A 212 2.82 -21.15 25.88
N THR A 213 1.90 -20.97 24.92
CA THR A 213 2.02 -19.95 23.88
C THR A 213 2.00 -18.54 24.47
N ILE A 214 1.10 -18.26 25.42
CA ILE A 214 1.06 -16.96 26.13
C ILE A 214 2.41 -16.69 26.79
N ARG A 215 2.89 -17.65 27.58
CA ARG A 215 4.15 -17.53 28.31
C ARG A 215 5.33 -17.30 27.38
N GLN A 216 5.45 -18.11 26.32
CA GLN A 216 6.50 -17.97 25.32
C GLN A 216 6.43 -16.60 24.60
N PHE A 217 5.24 -16.09 24.33
CA PHE A 217 5.06 -14.78 23.70
C PHE A 217 5.47 -13.64 24.63
N GLU A 218 4.89 -13.58 25.84
CA GLU A 218 5.10 -12.48 26.80
C GLU A 218 6.54 -12.47 27.34
N GLU A 219 7.12 -13.64 27.65
CA GLU A 219 8.45 -13.70 28.28
C GLU A 219 9.60 -13.62 27.27
N LYS A 220 9.37 -13.96 25.99
CA LYS A 220 10.46 -14.08 25.01
C LYS A 220 10.19 -13.36 23.70
N SER A 221 9.08 -13.66 23.03
CA SER A 221 8.84 -13.12 21.69
C SER A 221 8.66 -11.60 21.72
N LEU A 222 7.74 -11.08 22.54
CA LEU A 222 7.45 -9.66 22.58
C LEU A 222 8.66 -8.82 23.05
N PRO A 223 9.37 -9.15 24.15
CA PRO A 223 10.55 -8.38 24.56
C PRO A 223 11.65 -8.31 23.50
N LEU A 224 11.86 -9.40 22.75
CA LEU A 224 12.82 -9.38 21.63
C LEU A 224 12.31 -8.51 20.48
N LEU A 225 11.06 -8.68 20.08
CA LEU A 225 10.45 -7.93 18.98
C LEU A 225 10.51 -6.42 19.25
N GLU A 226 10.13 -5.99 20.45
CA GLU A 226 10.15 -4.58 20.82
C GLU A 226 11.57 -4.02 20.93
N ARG A 227 12.55 -4.81 21.37
CA ARG A 227 13.95 -4.38 21.41
C ARG A 227 14.51 -4.15 19.99
N VAL A 228 14.20 -5.03 19.05
CA VAL A 228 14.83 -5.03 17.71
C VAL A 228 14.08 -4.14 16.72
N PHE A 229 12.74 -4.15 16.75
CA PHE A 229 11.88 -3.47 15.78
C PHE A 229 11.11 -2.28 16.38
N GLY A 230 11.16 -2.13 17.71
CA GLY A 230 10.51 -1.06 18.45
C GLY A 230 9.19 -1.50 19.12
N ALA A 231 8.85 -0.81 20.20
CA ALA A 231 7.65 -1.06 20.99
C ALA A 231 6.34 -0.95 20.18
N LEU A 232 5.36 -1.78 20.55
CA LEU A 232 3.97 -1.64 20.12
C LEU A 232 3.39 -0.29 20.59
N PRO A 233 2.34 0.22 19.93
CA PRO A 233 1.56 1.32 20.48
C PRO A 233 1.07 0.97 21.89
N PRO A 234 1.16 1.91 22.87
CA PRO A 234 0.80 1.61 24.25
C PRO A 234 -0.63 1.07 24.40
N GLY A 235 -0.78 0.04 25.24
CA GLY A 235 -2.07 -0.59 25.54
C GLY A 235 -2.60 -1.52 24.43
N THR A 236 -1.84 -1.76 23.37
CA THR A 236 -2.23 -2.68 22.29
C THR A 236 -2.55 -4.08 22.83
N ARG A 237 -3.73 -4.61 22.48
CA ARG A 237 -4.10 -6.02 22.73
C ARG A 237 -4.42 -6.72 21.42
N ILE A 238 -3.65 -7.76 21.13
CA ILE A 238 -3.67 -8.52 19.89
C ILE A 238 -4.68 -9.65 20.03
N SER A 239 -5.75 -9.61 19.23
CA SER A 239 -6.66 -10.74 19.08
C SER A 239 -6.05 -11.74 18.11
N VAL A 240 -5.75 -12.94 18.61
CA VAL A 240 -5.17 -14.04 17.84
C VAL A 240 -6.26 -15.05 17.53
N PHE A 241 -6.69 -15.10 16.28
CA PHE A 241 -7.60 -16.12 15.77
C PHE A 241 -6.84 -17.43 15.53
N ASN A 242 -7.30 -18.52 16.12
CA ASN A 242 -6.76 -19.86 15.92
C ASN A 242 -7.81 -20.73 15.25
N GLY A 243 -7.66 -21.00 13.96
CA GLY A 243 -8.65 -21.80 13.26
C GLY A 243 -8.23 -22.18 11.85
N ARG A 244 -9.21 -22.41 11.00
CA ARG A 244 -8.99 -22.67 9.57
C ARG A 244 -8.66 -21.36 8.88
N VAL A 245 -7.47 -21.27 8.30
CA VAL A 245 -7.02 -20.07 7.56
C VAL A 245 -6.43 -20.51 6.20
N PRO A 246 -7.26 -20.75 5.17
CA PRO A 246 -6.81 -21.38 3.95
C PRO A 246 -5.78 -20.54 3.17
N GLY A 247 -4.76 -21.21 2.63
CA GLY A 247 -3.77 -20.61 1.72
C GLY A 247 -2.50 -20.08 2.38
N VAL A 248 -2.50 -19.86 3.70
CA VAL A 248 -1.36 -19.30 4.44
C VAL A 248 -1.15 -19.99 5.80
N GLY A 249 0.03 -19.83 6.40
CA GLY A 249 0.34 -20.33 7.75
C GLY A 249 -0.18 -19.42 8.86
N GLY A 250 -0.21 -18.13 8.59
CA GLY A 250 -0.80 -17.08 9.40
C GLY A 250 -0.79 -15.77 8.62
N TYR A 251 -1.45 -14.73 9.14
CA TYR A 251 -1.32 -13.37 8.64
C TYR A 251 -1.73 -12.32 9.69
N PHE A 252 -1.05 -11.18 9.70
CA PHE A 252 -1.54 -9.93 10.29
C PHE A 252 -2.43 -9.17 9.28
N SER A 253 -3.48 -8.51 9.78
CA SER A 253 -4.42 -7.75 8.95
C SER A 253 -4.54 -6.29 9.38
N SER A 254 -3.88 -5.40 8.64
CA SER A 254 -4.12 -3.95 8.80
C SER A 254 -5.55 -3.55 8.39
N SER A 255 -6.22 -4.38 7.58
CA SER A 255 -7.60 -4.15 7.14
C SER A 255 -8.63 -4.40 8.23
N ASP A 256 -8.27 -5.05 9.34
CA ASP A 256 -9.09 -5.13 10.55
C ASP A 256 -8.95 -3.88 11.45
N LEU A 257 -8.02 -2.98 11.13
CA LEU A 257 -7.77 -1.73 11.87
C LEU A 257 -8.48 -0.52 11.27
N VAL A 258 -9.41 -0.74 10.34
CA VAL A 258 -10.27 0.31 9.80
C VAL A 258 -11.73 0.05 10.15
N PRO A 259 -12.57 1.09 10.23
CA PRO A 259 -13.98 0.91 10.57
C PRO A 259 -14.73 0.09 9.52
N VAL A 260 -15.80 -0.62 9.91
CA VAL A 260 -16.62 -1.43 8.99
C VAL A 260 -17.25 -0.60 7.87
N GLN A 261 -17.48 0.69 8.12
CA GLN A 261 -17.95 1.62 7.10
C GLN A 261 -16.90 1.79 5.99
N SER A 262 -15.61 1.60 6.28
CA SER A 262 -14.53 1.64 5.28
C SER A 262 -14.30 0.28 4.64
N ASN A 263 -14.23 -0.79 5.46
CA ASN A 263 -14.08 -2.16 4.99
C ASN A 263 -15.13 -3.08 5.66
N PRO A 264 -16.13 -3.60 4.92
CA PRO A 264 -17.20 -4.41 5.51
C PRO A 264 -16.75 -5.75 6.12
N TYR A 265 -15.52 -6.19 5.82
CA TYR A 265 -14.92 -7.41 6.38
C TYR A 265 -13.96 -7.13 7.54
N SER A 266 -13.85 -5.87 7.99
CA SER A 266 -13.05 -5.53 9.17
C SER A 266 -13.68 -6.08 10.45
N ASN A 267 -12.84 -6.63 11.33
CA ASN A 267 -13.19 -7.01 12.69
C ASN A 267 -12.98 -5.88 13.72
N GLU A 268 -12.58 -4.69 13.25
CA GLU A 268 -12.36 -3.46 14.02
C GLU A 268 -11.52 -3.71 15.28
N ARG A 269 -10.39 -4.41 15.13
CA ARG A 269 -9.40 -4.66 16.19
C ARG A 269 -8.08 -5.13 15.61
N VAL A 270 -7.05 -5.17 16.45
CA VAL A 270 -5.76 -5.76 16.10
C VAL A 270 -5.94 -7.27 15.96
N MET A 271 -5.80 -7.78 14.73
CA MET A 271 -5.99 -9.19 14.41
C MET A 271 -4.71 -9.84 13.87
N VAL A 272 -4.38 -10.99 14.43
CA VAL A 272 -3.47 -11.98 13.86
C VAL A 272 -4.24 -13.28 13.66
N TYR A 273 -4.11 -13.90 12.51
CA TYR A 273 -4.78 -15.16 12.17
C TYR A 273 -3.75 -16.27 12.08
N MET A 274 -4.03 -17.40 12.73
CA MET A 274 -3.14 -18.55 12.82
C MET A 274 -3.82 -19.77 12.23
N ASN A 275 -3.19 -20.38 11.22
CA ASN A 275 -3.74 -21.56 10.56
C ASN A 275 -3.43 -22.84 11.36
N THR A 276 -4.44 -23.32 12.08
CA THR A 276 -4.37 -24.53 12.92
C THR A 276 -4.23 -25.84 12.12
N ASP A 277 -4.48 -25.80 10.81
CA ASP A 277 -4.19 -26.92 9.90
C ASP A 277 -2.67 -27.08 9.67
N THR A 278 -1.87 -26.03 9.89
CA THR A 278 -0.42 -26.06 9.64
C THR A 278 0.42 -26.02 10.90
N THR A 279 -0.08 -25.38 11.97
CA THR A 279 0.64 -25.22 13.24
C THR A 279 -0.34 -24.91 14.36
N LYS A 280 -0.10 -25.39 15.57
CA LYS A 280 -1.05 -25.24 16.70
C LYS A 280 -0.41 -24.56 17.90
N PRO A 281 -1.20 -23.92 18.79
CA PRO A 281 -0.69 -23.39 20.06
C PRO A 281 0.17 -24.42 20.81
N GLY A 282 1.14 -23.93 21.58
CA GLY A 282 2.15 -24.73 22.29
C GLY A 282 3.23 -25.36 21.41
N GLN A 283 3.19 -25.14 20.09
CA GLN A 283 4.22 -25.64 19.18
C GLN A 283 5.22 -24.54 18.82
N ARG A 284 6.50 -24.91 18.79
CA ARG A 284 7.59 -24.03 18.37
C ARG A 284 7.38 -23.35 17.01
N ARG A 285 6.77 -24.05 16.04
CA ARG A 285 6.44 -23.48 14.73
C ARG A 285 5.37 -22.40 14.83
N TYR A 286 4.41 -22.57 15.73
CA TYR A 286 3.34 -21.61 15.96
C TYR A 286 3.91 -20.33 16.55
N ASP A 287 4.77 -20.44 17.56
CA ASP A 287 5.38 -19.27 18.20
C ASP A 287 6.24 -18.47 17.21
N GLY A 288 6.90 -19.16 16.27
CA GLY A 288 7.61 -18.51 15.17
C GLY A 288 6.69 -17.76 14.21
N VAL A 289 5.62 -18.38 13.74
CA VAL A 289 4.65 -17.72 12.86
C VAL A 289 3.98 -16.54 13.60
N LEU A 290 3.61 -16.70 14.87
CA LEU A 290 3.04 -15.61 15.66
C LEU A 290 4.02 -14.43 15.78
N ALA A 291 5.31 -14.70 16.03
CA ALA A 291 6.32 -13.65 16.07
C ALA A 291 6.51 -12.95 14.72
N HIS A 292 6.44 -13.69 13.60
CA HIS A 292 6.44 -13.13 12.25
C HIS A 292 5.28 -12.16 12.05
N GLU A 293 4.06 -12.59 12.35
CA GLU A 293 2.87 -11.76 12.16
C GLU A 293 2.81 -10.54 13.10
N VAL A 294 3.27 -10.69 14.35
CA VAL A 294 3.36 -9.55 15.28
C VAL A 294 4.45 -8.56 14.86
N GLN A 295 5.52 -9.02 14.21
CA GLN A 295 6.49 -8.11 13.60
C GLN A 295 5.80 -7.23 12.54
N HIS A 296 4.91 -7.77 11.69
CA HIS A 296 4.15 -6.95 10.73
C HIS A 296 3.29 -5.88 11.42
N LEU A 297 2.68 -6.19 12.57
CA LEU A 297 1.93 -5.19 13.36
C LEU A 297 2.83 -4.04 13.85
N ILE A 298 3.99 -4.36 14.43
CA ILE A 298 4.98 -3.36 14.86
C ILE A 298 5.40 -2.51 13.66
N HIS A 299 5.69 -3.17 12.54
CA HIS A 299 6.07 -2.50 11.29
C HIS A 299 4.97 -1.56 10.80
N TRP A 300 3.73 -2.02 10.73
CA TRP A 300 2.58 -1.21 10.31
C TRP A 300 2.44 0.05 11.18
N ALA A 301 2.60 -0.08 12.50
CA ALA A 301 2.46 1.05 13.42
C ALA A 301 3.56 2.11 13.24
N ARG A 302 4.77 1.69 12.86
CA ARG A 302 5.95 2.57 12.79
C ARG A 302 6.26 3.06 11.37
N HIS A 303 6.27 2.15 10.40
CA HIS A 303 6.68 2.40 9.02
C HIS A 303 5.62 1.86 8.02
N PRO A 304 4.39 2.41 8.00
CA PRO A 304 3.28 1.89 7.16
C PRO A 304 3.50 2.02 5.64
N GLN A 305 4.56 2.73 5.21
CA GLN A 305 4.92 2.93 3.80
C GLN A 305 6.11 2.07 3.35
N GLN A 306 6.62 1.18 4.21
CA GLN A 306 7.84 0.46 3.90
C GLN A 306 7.64 -0.62 2.85
N ASP A 307 8.66 -0.81 2.00
CA ASP A 307 8.66 -1.81 0.94
C ASP A 307 8.43 -3.23 1.49
N SER A 308 7.62 -4.01 0.79
CA SER A 308 7.24 -5.36 1.22
C SER A 308 8.44 -6.27 1.48
N TRP A 309 9.49 -6.21 0.64
CA TRP A 309 10.67 -7.07 0.82
C TRP A 309 11.43 -6.76 2.12
N ILE A 310 11.46 -5.49 2.54
CA ILE A 310 12.04 -5.04 3.81
C ILE A 310 11.16 -5.49 4.97
N ASN A 311 9.84 -5.40 4.83
CA ASN A 311 8.91 -5.85 5.86
C ASN A 311 9.03 -7.35 6.10
N GLU A 312 8.90 -8.17 5.06
CA GLU A 312 9.00 -9.62 5.14
C GLU A 312 10.38 -10.10 5.62
N GLY A 313 11.45 -9.39 5.24
CA GLY A 313 12.79 -9.66 5.76
C GLY A 313 12.92 -9.42 7.27
N ALA A 314 12.26 -8.39 7.79
CA ALA A 314 12.23 -8.12 9.23
C ALA A 314 11.45 -9.21 9.98
N SER A 315 10.34 -9.68 9.41
CA SER A 315 9.52 -10.74 9.99
C SER A 315 10.27 -12.10 10.01
N GLU A 316 10.96 -12.46 8.92
CA GLU A 316 11.84 -13.63 8.88
C GLU A 316 13.01 -13.50 9.86
N LEU A 317 13.57 -12.30 10.00
CA LEU A 317 14.61 -12.05 10.99
C LEU A 317 14.09 -12.24 12.41
N ALA A 318 12.87 -11.79 12.72
CA ALA A 318 12.25 -12.01 14.03
C ALA A 318 12.20 -13.50 14.38
N MET A 319 11.75 -14.33 13.44
CA MET A 319 11.77 -15.78 13.60
C MET A 319 13.19 -16.31 13.84
N ALA A 320 14.16 -15.87 13.03
CA ALA A 320 15.54 -16.32 13.13
C ALA A 320 16.17 -15.98 14.50
N LEU A 321 15.93 -14.77 15.02
CA LEU A 321 16.47 -14.31 16.30
C LEU A 321 15.87 -15.02 17.52
N LEU A 322 14.60 -15.44 17.43
CA LEU A 322 13.97 -16.31 18.44
C LEU A 322 14.44 -17.78 18.33
N GLY A 323 15.34 -18.06 17.41
CA GLY A 323 15.80 -19.40 17.11
C GLY A 323 14.81 -20.22 16.28
N PHE A 324 13.62 -19.70 15.94
CA PHE A 324 12.60 -20.37 15.12
C PHE A 324 13.00 -20.58 13.64
N GLY A 325 14.29 -20.39 13.35
CA GLY A 325 14.91 -20.35 12.04
C GLY A 325 14.38 -21.37 11.05
N GLN A 326 13.86 -20.84 9.96
CA GLN A 326 13.65 -21.58 8.74
C GLN A 326 14.97 -21.58 7.97
N THR A 327 15.72 -22.67 8.02
CA THR A 327 16.86 -22.88 7.10
C THR A 327 16.41 -22.95 5.63
N SER A 328 15.10 -23.18 5.41
CA SER A 328 14.50 -23.38 4.10
C SER A 328 14.51 -22.12 3.20
N PRO A 329 13.99 -20.94 3.60
CA PRO A 329 14.07 -19.72 2.78
C PRO A 329 15.50 -19.32 2.40
N ALA A 330 16.41 -19.24 3.38
CA ALA A 330 17.81 -18.88 3.13
C ALA A 330 18.48 -19.84 2.14
N ARG A 331 18.26 -21.16 2.31
CA ARG A 331 18.75 -22.17 1.37
C ARG A 331 18.12 -22.02 -0.02
N ALA A 332 16.82 -21.74 -0.10
CA ALA A 332 16.12 -21.55 -1.37
C ALA A 332 16.65 -20.36 -2.17
N TYR A 333 17.06 -19.28 -1.49
CA TYR A 333 17.75 -18.16 -2.12
C TYR A 333 19.17 -18.53 -2.57
N LEU A 334 19.96 -19.23 -1.75
CA LEU A 334 21.33 -19.62 -2.10
C LEU A 334 21.39 -20.53 -3.34
N LEU A 335 20.31 -21.26 -3.64
CA LEU A 335 20.17 -22.04 -4.88
C LEU A 335 19.79 -21.18 -6.10
N ARG A 336 19.39 -19.91 -5.89
CA ARG A 336 18.96 -18.94 -6.92
C ARG A 336 19.46 -17.51 -6.60
N PRO A 337 20.78 -17.27 -6.50
CA PRO A 337 21.32 -16.00 -6.03
C PRO A 337 21.09 -14.82 -7.00
N GLY A 338 20.75 -15.10 -8.27
CA GLY A 338 20.37 -14.08 -9.25
C GLY A 338 18.97 -13.50 -9.07
N LEU A 339 18.24 -13.89 -8.02
CA LEU A 339 16.93 -13.34 -7.70
C LEU A 339 17.05 -11.86 -7.31
N GLN A 340 16.22 -11.01 -7.92
CA GLN A 340 16.16 -9.58 -7.62
C GLN A 340 15.76 -9.35 -6.16
N LEU A 341 16.64 -8.70 -5.38
CA LEU A 341 16.48 -8.51 -3.93
C LEU A 341 15.26 -7.63 -3.57
N ASN A 342 15.10 -6.50 -4.26
CA ASN A 342 14.06 -5.51 -3.97
C ASN A 342 12.76 -5.74 -4.77
N ALA A 343 12.50 -7.00 -5.14
CA ALA A 343 11.27 -7.41 -5.79
C ALA A 343 10.58 -8.48 -4.93
N TRP A 344 9.27 -8.63 -5.12
CA TRP A 344 8.50 -9.70 -4.51
C TRP A 344 7.82 -10.56 -5.58
N ALA A 345 7.65 -11.84 -5.29
CA ALA A 345 6.99 -12.75 -6.21
C ALA A 345 5.50 -12.38 -6.37
N SER A 346 5.03 -12.34 -7.61
CA SER A 346 3.59 -12.16 -7.89
C SER A 346 2.76 -13.40 -7.55
N LYS A 347 3.40 -14.56 -7.37
CA LYS A 347 2.78 -15.83 -6.97
C LYS A 347 3.32 -16.26 -5.60
N PRO A 348 2.46 -16.61 -4.63
CA PRO A 348 2.90 -17.06 -3.31
C PRO A 348 3.87 -18.26 -3.36
N SER A 349 3.68 -19.20 -4.29
CA SER A 349 4.56 -20.38 -4.46
C SER A 349 6.00 -20.03 -4.83
N GLU A 350 6.24 -18.84 -5.37
CA GLU A 350 7.55 -18.35 -5.79
C GLU A 350 8.19 -17.43 -4.74
N ALA A 351 7.50 -17.13 -3.63
CA ALA A 351 7.94 -16.17 -2.62
C ALA A 351 9.06 -16.70 -1.70
N ILE A 352 9.15 -18.01 -1.47
CA ILE A 352 10.13 -18.65 -0.57
C ILE A 352 11.58 -18.14 -0.73
N PRO A 353 12.18 -18.08 -1.94
CA PRO A 353 13.52 -17.53 -2.10
C PRO A 353 13.60 -16.01 -1.89
N HIS A 354 12.51 -15.25 -2.04
CA HIS A 354 12.49 -13.81 -1.72
C HIS A 354 12.58 -13.60 -0.20
N TYR A 355 11.84 -14.38 0.59
CA TYR A 355 12.03 -14.42 2.06
C TYR A 355 13.48 -14.68 2.44
N GLY A 356 14.12 -15.65 1.77
CA GLY A 356 15.54 -15.96 1.96
C GLY A 356 16.49 -14.81 1.63
N ALA A 357 16.25 -14.14 0.50
CA ALA A 357 17.06 -12.99 0.06
C ALA A 357 16.98 -11.85 1.08
N SER A 358 15.76 -11.48 1.49
CA SER A 358 15.53 -10.41 2.46
C SER A 358 16.10 -10.74 3.84
N LEU A 359 15.91 -11.96 4.34
CA LEU A 359 16.49 -12.41 5.62
C LEU A 359 18.03 -12.30 5.61
N LEU A 360 18.67 -12.84 4.57
CA LEU A 360 20.13 -12.82 4.46
C LEU A 360 20.67 -11.39 4.31
N PHE A 361 19.94 -10.50 3.62
CA PHE A 361 20.27 -9.08 3.56
C PHE A 361 20.26 -8.44 4.95
N TYR A 362 19.23 -8.66 5.76
CA TYR A 362 19.17 -8.15 7.14
C TYR A 362 20.29 -8.72 8.03
N GLN A 363 20.56 -10.02 7.93
CA GLN A 363 21.65 -10.65 8.67
C GLN A 363 23.03 -10.11 8.26
N TYR A 364 23.23 -9.86 6.97
CA TYR A 364 24.44 -9.21 6.48
C TYR A 364 24.56 -7.79 7.03
N LEU A 365 23.50 -6.98 6.89
CA LEU A 365 23.53 -5.57 7.22
C LEU A 365 23.69 -5.34 8.72
N SER A 366 22.96 -6.06 9.56
CA SER A 366 23.11 -6.02 11.03
C SER A 366 24.54 -6.26 11.49
N ARG A 367 25.26 -7.21 10.88
CA ARG A 367 26.69 -7.44 11.18
C ARG A 367 27.61 -6.29 10.77
N ARG A 368 27.21 -5.48 9.78
CA ARG A 368 27.99 -4.32 9.32
C ARG A 368 27.72 -3.06 10.13
N ILE A 369 26.52 -2.90 10.68
CA ILE A 369 26.10 -1.71 11.42
C ILE A 369 26.27 -1.83 12.94
N GLY A 370 26.86 -2.93 13.43
CA GLY A 370 27.18 -3.09 14.85
C GLY A 370 26.15 -3.87 15.68
N GLY A 371 25.27 -4.65 15.05
CA GLY A 371 24.36 -5.58 15.71
C GLY A 371 22.89 -5.43 15.31
N TYR A 372 22.04 -6.30 15.85
CA TYR A 372 20.60 -6.31 15.57
C TYR A 372 19.85 -5.15 16.22
N ASP A 373 20.34 -4.61 17.33
CA ASP A 373 19.69 -3.48 18.03
C ASP A 373 19.75 -2.17 17.21
N ARG A 374 20.51 -2.15 16.10
CA ARG A 374 20.59 -1.03 15.15
C ARG A 374 19.61 -1.14 13.99
N ILE A 375 18.81 -2.21 13.93
CA ILE A 375 17.87 -2.42 12.83
C ILE A 375 16.73 -1.41 12.86
N ALA A 376 16.23 -1.05 14.04
CA ALA A 376 15.22 -0.02 14.19
C ALA A 376 15.64 1.32 13.54
N ASP A 377 16.94 1.67 13.60
CA ASP A 377 17.49 2.88 12.99
C ASP A 377 17.47 2.84 11.45
N LEU A 378 17.52 1.65 10.85
CA LEU A 378 17.55 1.45 9.40
C LEU A 378 16.14 1.50 8.78
N ILE A 379 15.16 0.98 9.50
CA ILE A 379 13.76 0.96 9.06
C ILE A 379 13.04 2.28 9.35
N ALA A 380 13.69 3.20 10.09
CA ALA A 380 13.18 4.47 10.60
C ALA A 380 12.64 5.45 9.55
#